data_AF-A0A939WXN3-F1
#
_entry.id   AF-A0A939WXN3-F1
#
_cell.length_a   1.000
_cell.length_b   1.000
_cell.length_c   1.000
_cell.angle_alpha   90.00
_cell.angle_beta   90.00
_cell.angle_gamma   90.00
#
_symmetry.space_group_name_H-M   'P 1'
#
loop_
_entity.id
_entity.type
_entity.pdbx_description
1 polymer ?
#
loop_
_entity_poly.entity_id
_entity_poly.type
_entity_poly.pdbx_seq_one_letter_code
_entity_poly.pdbx_strand_id
1 'polypeptide(L)'
;MFRGLFVSLPHQNLYDMNLNLTSTIKMPDHALRRQVIELCQKVGKPLLKLSKKDYMDNGLGHLIEQFNGQAGLVNIEVFNELQHTITGWPGGKPNADDSTRPERALPYPKRVIVFSPHPDDDVISMGGTVRRLMQQGHDVHVAYETSGNIAVADEEVRLYMHFINGFNQLFANGSDEVIKIRYREIMNYIKQKQEGDLDNQAILTVKGLIRRGEARNACGYNGIHKDHIHFLDLPFYESGKIEKLPVSERDVRIVQELIAEVQPHQIYVAADLADPHGTHRKCTDVVLAAIEEEKQAGAEWLKDCRVWMYRGAWAEWDVADIEMCVPMSPEELTEKRNAILRHQSQMEGAPFMGNDERLFWQRAQDRNRSTAKHYDDLGLACYEAMEAFVEYKF
;
A
#
# COMPACT_ATOMS: atom_id res chain seq x y z
N MET A 1 -25.66 5.77 48.58
CA MET A 1 -25.43 4.40 48.05
C MET A 1 -26.52 4.09 47.03
N PHE A 2 -26.32 4.47 45.77
CA PHE A 2 -27.24 4.13 44.69
C PHE A 2 -26.75 2.84 44.02
N ARG A 3 -27.58 1.79 44.09
CA ARG A 3 -27.39 0.53 43.36
C ARG A 3 -27.78 0.77 41.90
N GLY A 4 -26.83 0.58 40.99
CA GLY A 4 -27.04 0.68 39.55
C GLY A 4 -27.88 -0.48 39.00
N LEU A 5 -28.86 -0.13 38.17
CA LEU A 5 -29.57 -1.06 37.31
C LEU A 5 -28.61 -1.60 36.25
N PHE A 6 -28.42 -2.91 36.23
CA PHE A 6 -27.93 -3.62 35.05
C PHE A 6 -29.11 -3.73 34.07
N VAL A 7 -29.07 -2.94 33.00
CA VAL A 7 -29.92 -3.16 31.83
C VAL A 7 -29.16 -4.15 30.94
N SER A 8 -29.67 -5.37 30.83
CA SER A 8 -29.19 -6.34 29.85
C SER A 8 -29.55 -5.84 28.45
N LEU A 9 -28.55 -5.47 27.67
CA LEU A 9 -28.73 -5.25 26.23
C LEU A 9 -29.06 -6.60 25.56
N PRO A 10 -29.99 -6.64 24.60
CA PRO A 10 -30.38 -7.88 23.95
C PRO A 10 -29.24 -8.38 23.07
N HIS A 11 -28.95 -9.68 23.16
CA HIS A 11 -28.14 -10.41 22.19
C HIS A 11 -28.76 -10.23 20.79
N GLN A 12 -28.22 -9.29 20.00
CA GLN A 12 -28.42 -9.31 18.57
C GLN A 12 -27.58 -10.45 18.00
N ASN A 13 -28.25 -11.33 17.25
CA ASN A 13 -27.65 -12.38 16.44
C ASN A 13 -26.70 -11.72 15.42
N LEU A 14 -25.42 -11.62 15.77
CA LEU A 14 -24.29 -11.42 14.86
C LEU A 14 -24.03 -12.76 14.17
N TYR A 15 -24.81 -13.08 13.13
CA TYR A 15 -24.56 -14.25 12.29
C TYR A 15 -24.20 -13.78 10.89
N ASP A 16 -23.00 -14.19 10.48
CA ASP A 16 -22.36 -14.09 9.16
C ASP A 16 -22.04 -12.68 8.65
N MET A 17 -20.99 -12.05 9.23
CA MET A 17 -20.24 -11.04 8.48
C MET A 17 -19.71 -11.68 7.19
N ASN A 18 -20.15 -11.17 6.05
CA ASN A 18 -19.61 -11.58 4.75
C ASN A 18 -18.20 -10.99 4.60
N LEU A 19 -17.18 -11.72 5.07
CA LEU A 19 -15.77 -11.31 5.05
C LEU A 19 -15.14 -11.34 3.64
N ASN A 20 -15.93 -11.60 2.59
CA ASN A 20 -15.48 -11.64 1.19
C ASN A 20 -16.00 -10.41 0.41
N LEU A 21 -15.72 -9.21 0.93
CA LEU A 21 -16.24 -7.93 0.42
C LEU A 21 -15.61 -7.53 -0.93
N THR A 22 -14.39 -7.97 -1.26
CA THR A 22 -13.72 -7.63 -2.52
C THR A 22 -14.12 -8.47 -3.74
N SER A 23 -15.19 -9.28 -3.65
CA SER A 23 -15.65 -10.08 -4.79
C SER A 23 -16.15 -9.24 -5.99
N THR A 24 -16.29 -7.92 -5.85
CA THR A 24 -16.36 -6.99 -6.99
C THR A 24 -15.87 -5.59 -6.61
N ILE A 25 -14.54 -5.38 -6.55
CA ILE A 25 -14.01 -4.01 -6.64
C ILE A 25 -14.47 -3.44 -7.99
N LYS A 26 -15.37 -2.46 -7.93
CA LYS A 26 -15.89 -1.81 -9.13
C LYS A 26 -14.86 -0.80 -9.62
N MET A 27 -14.19 -1.13 -10.71
CA MET A 27 -13.27 -0.19 -11.36
C MET A 27 -14.03 1.02 -11.92
N PRO A 28 -13.40 2.21 -11.95
CA PRO A 28 -13.96 3.39 -12.60
C PRO A 28 -14.30 3.13 -14.07
N ASP A 29 -15.42 3.69 -14.54
CA ASP A 29 -15.78 3.61 -15.96
C ASP A 29 -15.10 4.73 -16.75
N HIS A 30 -13.93 4.41 -17.29
CA HIS A 30 -13.14 5.26 -18.18
C HIS A 30 -13.19 4.76 -19.63
N ALA A 31 -14.37 4.31 -20.12
CA ALA A 31 -14.51 3.71 -21.45
C ALA A 31 -14.01 4.59 -22.61
N LEU A 32 -14.27 5.91 -22.58
CA LEU A 32 -13.76 6.84 -23.60
C LEU A 32 -12.24 6.91 -23.56
N ARG A 33 -11.68 7.24 -22.38
CA ARG A 33 -10.24 7.34 -22.13
C ARG A 33 -9.51 6.06 -22.55
N ARG A 34 -10.02 4.89 -22.18
CA ARG A 34 -9.44 3.58 -22.51
C ARG A 34 -9.34 3.36 -24.01
N GLN A 35 -10.45 3.53 -24.75
CA GLN A 35 -10.47 3.35 -26.21
C GLN A 35 -9.51 4.32 -26.92
N VAL A 36 -9.39 5.55 -26.43
CA VAL A 36 -8.50 6.56 -27.02
C VAL A 36 -7.02 6.26 -26.71
N ILE A 37 -6.70 5.80 -25.50
CA ILE A 37 -5.34 5.33 -25.14
C ILE A 37 -4.93 4.11 -25.98
N GLU A 38 -5.82 3.14 -26.14
CA GLU A 38 -5.59 1.97 -27.00
C GLU A 38 -5.35 2.39 -28.46
N LEU A 39 -6.11 3.38 -28.96
CA LEU A 39 -5.89 3.95 -30.29
C LEU A 39 -4.49 4.58 -30.39
N CYS A 40 -4.09 5.41 -29.42
CA CYS A 40 -2.74 6.00 -29.36
C CYS A 40 -1.64 4.95 -29.48
N GLN A 41 -1.73 3.87 -28.70
CA GLN A 41 -0.79 2.76 -28.73
C GLN A 41 -0.77 2.07 -30.09
N LYS A 42 -1.95 1.80 -30.66
CA LYS A 42 -2.09 1.11 -31.96
C LYS A 42 -1.51 1.90 -33.14
N VAL A 43 -1.67 3.23 -33.15
CA VAL A 43 -1.16 4.08 -34.24
C VAL A 43 0.20 4.72 -33.95
N GLY A 44 0.74 4.55 -32.74
CA GLY A 44 2.01 5.14 -32.32
C GLY A 44 2.00 6.67 -32.28
N LYS A 45 0.87 7.27 -31.85
CA LYS A 45 0.71 8.74 -31.78
C LYS A 45 0.23 9.17 -30.39
N PRO A 46 0.73 10.28 -29.83
CA PRO A 46 0.21 10.87 -28.61
C PRO A 46 -1.21 11.45 -28.83
N LEU A 47 -1.94 11.66 -27.75
CA LEU A 47 -3.37 12.01 -27.74
C LEU A 47 -3.70 13.17 -28.68
N LEU A 48 -3.02 14.29 -28.52
CA LEU A 48 -3.29 15.51 -29.27
C LEU A 48 -2.89 15.45 -30.76
N LYS A 49 -2.24 14.37 -31.20
CA LYS A 49 -1.87 14.13 -32.61
C LYS A 49 -2.81 13.16 -33.34
N LEU A 50 -3.79 12.58 -32.65
CA LEU A 50 -4.79 11.73 -33.30
C LEU A 50 -5.66 12.55 -34.25
N SER A 51 -5.80 12.07 -35.49
CA SER A 51 -6.60 12.70 -36.54
C SER A 51 -7.94 11.99 -36.70
N LYS A 52 -8.91 12.66 -37.34
CA LYS A 52 -10.20 12.04 -37.71
C LYS A 52 -10.01 10.72 -38.47
N LYS A 53 -9.00 10.62 -39.34
CA LYS A 53 -8.70 9.40 -40.09
C LYS A 53 -8.29 8.25 -39.15
N ASP A 54 -7.48 8.54 -38.14
CA ASP A 54 -7.03 7.51 -37.18
C ASP A 54 -8.21 6.85 -36.46
N TYR A 55 -9.18 7.64 -36.00
CA TYR A 55 -10.40 7.10 -35.38
C TYR A 55 -11.27 6.31 -36.37
N MET A 56 -11.51 6.84 -37.57
CA MET A 56 -12.37 6.20 -38.58
C MET A 56 -11.80 4.86 -39.05
N ASP A 57 -10.50 4.82 -39.36
CA ASP A 57 -9.81 3.61 -39.84
C ASP A 57 -9.74 2.50 -38.77
N ASN A 58 -9.96 2.86 -37.50
CA ASN A 58 -9.94 1.93 -36.36
C ASN A 58 -11.33 1.63 -35.77
N GLY A 59 -12.42 2.00 -36.46
CA GLY A 59 -13.79 1.71 -36.01
C GLY A 59 -14.29 2.58 -34.85
N LEU A 60 -13.57 3.64 -34.51
CA LEU A 60 -13.88 4.56 -33.41
C LEU A 60 -14.55 5.86 -33.90
N GLY A 61 -15.17 5.84 -35.09
CA GLY A 61 -15.88 7.00 -35.65
C GLY A 61 -17.02 7.51 -34.77
N HIS A 62 -17.71 6.60 -34.07
CA HIS A 62 -18.79 6.90 -33.15
C HIS A 62 -18.34 7.82 -31.98
N LEU A 63 -17.08 7.71 -31.53
CA LEU A 63 -16.53 8.60 -30.50
C LEU A 63 -16.45 10.04 -31.00
N ILE A 64 -16.08 10.24 -32.27
CA ILE A 64 -15.99 11.58 -32.84
C ILE A 64 -17.39 12.18 -33.06
N GLU A 65 -18.38 11.38 -33.39
CA GLU A 65 -19.77 11.84 -33.57
C GLU A 65 -20.35 12.44 -32.29
N GLN A 66 -19.99 11.89 -31.12
CA GLN A 66 -20.35 12.44 -29.81
C GLN A 66 -19.78 13.85 -29.57
N PHE A 67 -18.70 14.20 -30.27
CA PHE A 67 -17.99 15.49 -30.16
C PHE A 67 -18.12 16.31 -31.45
N ASN A 68 -19.33 16.39 -32.01
CA ASN A 68 -19.65 17.22 -33.18
C ASN A 68 -18.79 16.92 -34.43
N GLY A 69 -18.33 15.68 -34.58
CA GLY A 69 -17.51 15.28 -35.71
C GLY A 69 -16.05 15.75 -35.64
N GLN A 70 -15.60 16.29 -34.51
CA GLN A 70 -14.27 16.87 -34.32
C GLN A 70 -13.38 16.00 -33.42
N ALA A 71 -12.43 15.28 -34.02
CA ALA A 71 -11.47 14.45 -33.29
C ALA A 71 -10.65 15.24 -32.26
N GLY A 72 -10.33 16.50 -32.53
CA GLY A 72 -9.58 17.35 -31.60
C GLY A 72 -10.28 17.56 -30.25
N LEU A 73 -11.62 17.61 -30.23
CA LEU A 73 -12.39 17.74 -28.99
C LEU A 73 -12.32 16.46 -28.16
N VAL A 74 -12.41 15.29 -28.80
CA VAL A 74 -12.20 13.99 -28.13
C VAL A 74 -10.81 13.92 -27.51
N ASN A 75 -9.78 14.33 -28.26
CA ASN A 75 -8.39 14.30 -27.81
C ASN A 75 -8.18 15.20 -26.58
N ILE A 76 -8.74 16.42 -26.59
CA ILE A 76 -8.62 17.38 -25.50
C ILE A 76 -9.35 16.87 -24.24
N GLU A 77 -10.53 16.26 -24.40
CA GLU A 77 -11.27 15.69 -23.27
C GLU A 77 -10.43 14.65 -22.52
N VAL A 78 -9.91 13.65 -23.26
CA VAL A 78 -9.10 12.57 -22.69
C VAL A 78 -7.75 13.10 -22.16
N PHE A 79 -7.15 14.07 -22.84
CA PHE A 79 -5.92 14.70 -22.36
C PHE A 79 -6.13 15.42 -21.03
N ASN A 80 -7.20 16.22 -20.91
CA ASN A 80 -7.52 16.94 -19.68
C ASN A 80 -7.84 15.96 -18.54
N GLU A 81 -8.62 14.93 -18.81
CA GLU A 81 -8.90 13.86 -17.86
C GLU A 81 -7.62 13.26 -17.25
N LEU A 82 -6.66 12.87 -18.08
CA LEU A 82 -5.38 12.32 -17.61
C LEU A 82 -4.53 13.38 -16.91
N GLN A 83 -4.48 14.61 -17.43
CA GLN A 83 -3.75 15.70 -16.81
C GLN A 83 -4.27 15.98 -15.38
N HIS A 84 -5.59 15.92 -15.19
CA HIS A 84 -6.25 16.12 -13.89
C HIS A 84 -5.92 15.03 -12.87
N THR A 85 -5.47 13.84 -13.29
CA THR A 85 -4.96 12.82 -12.36
C THR A 85 -3.62 13.23 -11.72
N ILE A 86 -2.81 14.05 -12.39
CA ILE A 86 -1.45 14.39 -11.94
C ILE A 86 -1.51 15.46 -10.84
N THR A 87 -1.00 15.13 -9.65
CA THR A 87 -0.94 16.05 -8.52
C THR A 87 0.40 16.00 -7.79
N GLY A 88 0.96 17.18 -7.53
CA GLY A 88 2.06 17.34 -6.58
C GLY A 88 1.59 17.40 -5.12
N TRP A 89 0.28 17.38 -4.85
CA TRP A 89 -0.32 17.52 -3.52
C TRP A 89 -1.29 16.35 -3.28
N PRO A 90 -0.77 15.14 -2.95
CA PRO A 90 -1.60 13.96 -2.73
C PRO A 90 -2.60 14.12 -1.58
N GLY A 91 -2.32 14.97 -0.59
CA GLY A 91 -3.25 15.31 0.50
C GLY A 91 -4.12 16.54 0.24
N GLY A 92 -4.12 17.07 -0.99
CA GLY A 92 -4.83 18.30 -1.37
C GLY A 92 -4.04 19.57 -1.02
N LYS A 93 -4.04 20.54 -1.94
CA LYS A 93 -3.31 21.81 -1.76
C LYS A 93 -4.20 22.84 -1.05
N PRO A 94 -3.87 23.30 0.17
CA PRO A 94 -4.66 24.32 0.84
C PRO A 94 -4.60 25.65 0.06
N ASN A 95 -5.70 26.41 0.10
CA ASN A 95 -5.83 27.73 -0.54
C ASN A 95 -5.63 27.72 -2.07
N ALA A 96 -5.92 26.60 -2.73
CA ALA A 96 -5.91 26.48 -4.18
C ALA A 96 -7.25 25.92 -4.68
N ASP A 97 -7.58 26.20 -5.94
CA ASP A 97 -8.70 25.55 -6.60
C ASP A 97 -8.40 24.05 -6.81
N ASP A 98 -9.32 23.21 -6.36
CA ASP A 98 -9.28 21.76 -6.39
C ASP A 98 -10.37 21.15 -7.28
N SER A 99 -11.13 21.97 -8.03
CA SER A 99 -12.25 21.54 -8.89
C SER A 99 -11.89 20.46 -9.92
N THR A 100 -10.61 20.41 -10.33
CA THR A 100 -10.07 19.43 -11.28
C THR A 100 -8.93 18.60 -10.69
N ARG A 101 -8.78 18.58 -9.37
CA ARG A 101 -7.72 17.83 -8.68
C ARG A 101 -8.26 16.51 -8.14
N PRO A 102 -7.39 15.50 -8.02
CA PRO A 102 -7.84 14.19 -7.55
C PRO A 102 -8.18 14.19 -6.06
N GLU A 103 -7.68 15.16 -5.28
CA GLU A 103 -7.94 15.27 -3.83
C GLU A 103 -8.38 16.69 -3.45
N ARG A 104 -9.32 16.76 -2.50
CA ARG A 104 -9.88 18.02 -1.96
C ARG A 104 -8.87 18.76 -1.09
N ALA A 105 -8.84 20.08 -1.22
CA ALA A 105 -7.97 21.00 -0.47
C ALA A 105 -8.26 21.00 1.04
N LEU A 106 -9.52 20.82 1.44
CA LEU A 106 -9.94 20.79 2.84
C LEU A 106 -10.54 19.43 3.22
N PRO A 107 -10.38 18.98 4.47
CA PRO A 107 -9.61 19.61 5.55
C PRO A 107 -8.09 19.55 5.32
N TYR A 108 -7.36 20.46 5.97
CA TYR A 108 -5.89 20.49 6.00
C TYR A 108 -5.40 20.92 7.41
N PRO A 109 -4.42 20.22 8.01
CA PRO A 109 -3.78 19.00 7.51
C PRO A 109 -4.73 17.80 7.51
N LYS A 110 -4.48 16.86 6.61
CA LYS A 110 -5.20 15.55 6.61
C LYS A 110 -4.51 14.57 7.56
N ARG A 111 -5.30 13.88 8.39
CA ARG A 111 -4.99 12.56 8.96
C ARG A 111 -5.05 11.48 7.88
N VAL A 112 -4.00 10.67 7.78
CA VAL A 112 -3.80 9.66 6.75
C VAL A 112 -3.38 8.35 7.42
N ILE A 113 -3.98 7.22 7.02
CA ILE A 113 -3.46 5.89 7.36
C ILE A 113 -3.02 5.19 6.08
N VAL A 114 -1.79 4.68 6.08
CA VAL A 114 -1.28 3.77 5.05
C VAL A 114 -1.26 2.38 5.63
N PHE A 115 -2.18 1.51 5.18
CA PHE A 115 -2.14 0.09 5.50
C PHE A 115 -1.12 -0.60 4.62
N SER A 116 -0.20 -1.32 5.26
CA SER A 116 0.90 -2.03 4.62
C SER A 116 0.74 -3.52 4.95
N PRO A 117 0.38 -4.38 3.97
CA PRO A 117 0.19 -5.80 4.22
C PRO A 117 1.41 -6.44 4.89
N HIS A 118 2.60 -6.21 4.34
CA HIS A 118 3.87 -6.59 4.95
C HIS A 118 4.72 -5.36 5.31
N PRO A 119 5.69 -5.51 6.24
CA PRO A 119 6.65 -4.46 6.55
C PRO A 119 7.64 -4.16 5.40
N ASP A 120 7.23 -3.31 4.46
CA ASP A 120 7.97 -2.78 3.28
C ASP A 120 7.03 -2.32 2.15
N ASP A 121 5.82 -2.87 2.09
CA ASP A 121 4.85 -2.55 1.03
C ASP A 121 4.53 -1.06 0.95
N ASP A 122 4.42 -0.35 2.07
CA ASP A 122 4.24 1.10 2.15
C ASP A 122 5.29 1.87 1.33
N VAL A 123 6.57 1.54 1.53
CA VAL A 123 7.69 2.24 0.86
C VAL A 123 7.93 1.75 -0.56
N ILE A 124 7.64 0.48 -0.86
CA ILE A 124 7.73 -0.09 -2.21
C ILE A 124 6.65 0.50 -3.11
N SER A 125 5.41 0.53 -2.62
CA SER A 125 4.26 0.92 -3.40
C SER A 125 4.11 2.44 -3.50
N MET A 126 4.22 3.14 -2.37
CA MET A 126 3.88 4.56 -2.27
C MET A 126 4.86 5.40 -1.44
N GLY A 127 6.12 4.96 -1.31
CA GLY A 127 7.12 5.65 -0.50
C GLY A 127 7.39 7.11 -0.90
N GLY A 128 7.25 7.46 -2.19
CA GLY A 128 7.35 8.85 -2.65
C GLY A 128 6.19 9.70 -2.15
N THR A 129 4.97 9.16 -2.24
CA THR A 129 3.73 9.80 -1.76
C THR A 129 3.73 9.94 -0.25
N VAL A 130 4.14 8.92 0.51
CA VAL A 130 4.29 8.99 1.98
C VAL A 130 5.20 10.15 2.37
N ARG A 131 6.39 10.21 1.76
CA ARG A 131 7.35 11.29 2.03
C ARG A 131 6.77 12.66 1.68
N ARG A 132 6.03 12.76 0.57
CA ARG A 132 5.40 14.03 0.16
C ARG A 132 4.31 14.48 1.11
N LEU A 133 3.46 13.56 1.58
CA LEU A 133 2.45 13.84 2.60
C LEU A 133 3.10 14.39 3.88
N MET A 134 4.19 13.76 4.34
CA MET A 134 4.99 14.23 5.48
C MET A 134 5.57 15.63 5.26
N GLN A 135 6.20 15.88 4.10
CA GLN A 135 6.75 17.21 3.76
C GLN A 135 5.68 18.29 3.66
N GLN A 136 4.45 17.92 3.30
CA GLN A 136 3.29 18.80 3.21
C GLN A 136 2.58 18.97 4.55
N GLY A 137 3.10 18.43 5.66
CA GLY A 137 2.58 18.64 7.00
C GLY A 137 1.30 17.86 7.31
N HIS A 138 1.01 16.80 6.55
CA HIS A 138 -0.07 15.88 6.87
C HIS A 138 0.28 15.01 8.09
N ASP A 139 -0.75 14.54 8.77
CA ASP A 139 -0.64 13.63 9.90
C ASP A 139 -0.71 12.19 9.39
N VAL A 140 0.47 11.57 9.18
CA VAL A 140 0.58 10.27 8.50
C VAL A 140 0.88 9.16 9.50
N HIS A 141 0.03 8.13 9.46
CA HIS A 141 0.15 6.87 10.17
C HIS A 141 0.49 5.75 9.18
N VAL A 142 1.34 4.81 9.59
CA VAL A 142 1.58 3.58 8.84
C VAL A 142 1.17 2.40 9.72
N ALA A 143 0.30 1.56 9.19
CA ALA A 143 -0.23 0.39 9.88
C ALA A 143 0.23 -0.87 9.17
N TYR A 144 1.20 -1.55 9.76
CA TYR A 144 1.68 -2.84 9.31
C TYR A 144 0.71 -3.92 9.76
N GLU A 145 0.00 -4.50 8.81
CA GLU A 145 -1.09 -5.45 9.07
C GLU A 145 -0.55 -6.80 9.53
N THR A 146 0.54 -7.28 8.92
CA THR A 146 1.17 -8.54 9.28
C THR A 146 2.58 -8.36 9.81
N SER A 147 3.08 -9.36 10.55
CA SER A 147 4.45 -9.36 11.06
C SER A 147 5.50 -9.59 9.96
N GLY A 148 5.11 -10.13 8.81
CA GLY A 148 6.04 -10.48 7.72
C GLY A 148 7.08 -11.55 8.10
N ASN A 149 6.90 -12.23 9.24
CA ASN A 149 7.93 -13.05 9.89
C ASN A 149 8.37 -14.30 9.11
N ILE A 150 7.52 -14.84 8.23
CA ILE A 150 7.86 -16.01 7.40
C ILE A 150 8.81 -15.68 6.23
N ALA A 151 9.07 -14.39 5.96
CA ALA A 151 9.88 -13.93 4.83
C ALA A 151 11.31 -13.49 5.22
N VAL A 152 11.76 -13.82 6.43
CA VAL A 152 13.11 -13.49 6.91
C VAL A 152 13.96 -14.76 6.89
N ALA A 153 15.17 -14.66 6.33
CA ALA A 153 16.13 -15.77 6.32
C ALA A 153 16.65 -16.09 7.73
N ASP A 154 17.10 -17.33 7.95
CA ASP A 154 17.65 -17.71 9.26
C ASP A 154 19.02 -17.06 9.52
N GLU A 155 19.74 -16.72 8.46
CA GLU A 155 21.01 -15.97 8.48
C GLU A 155 20.84 -14.61 9.15
N GLU A 156 19.75 -13.91 8.87
CA GLU A 156 19.40 -12.64 9.53
C GLU A 156 19.19 -12.86 11.03
N VAL A 157 18.48 -13.92 11.41
CA VAL A 157 18.29 -14.27 12.83
C VAL A 157 19.64 -14.52 13.51
N ARG A 158 20.56 -15.27 12.87
CA ARG A 158 21.91 -15.49 13.40
C ARG A 158 22.66 -14.17 13.60
N LEU A 159 22.64 -13.28 12.60
CA LEU A 159 23.30 -11.98 12.64
C LEU A 159 22.83 -11.14 13.85
N TYR A 160 21.52 -10.98 14.01
CA TYR A 160 20.96 -10.19 15.12
C TYR A 160 21.21 -10.86 16.47
N MET A 161 21.16 -12.19 16.56
CA MET A 161 21.46 -12.90 17.80
C MET A 161 22.94 -12.80 18.19
N HIS A 162 23.87 -12.79 17.22
CA HIS A 162 25.28 -12.49 17.48
C HIS A 162 25.44 -11.08 18.06
N PHE A 163 24.77 -10.09 17.48
CA PHE A 163 24.80 -8.71 17.97
C PHE A 163 24.26 -8.59 19.41
N ILE A 164 23.07 -9.15 19.69
CA ILE A 164 22.45 -9.09 21.02
C ILE A 164 23.33 -9.76 22.08
N ASN A 165 23.86 -10.96 21.78
CA ASN A 165 24.74 -11.66 22.70
C ASN A 165 26.08 -10.94 22.90
N GLY A 166 26.65 -10.35 21.85
CA GLY A 166 27.84 -9.49 21.94
C GLY A 166 27.60 -8.22 22.78
N PHE A 167 26.45 -7.58 22.61
CA PHE A 167 26.04 -6.43 23.42
C PHE A 167 25.95 -6.78 24.91
N ASN A 168 25.32 -7.92 25.23
CA ASN A 168 25.27 -8.44 26.60
C ASN A 168 26.68 -8.66 27.19
N GLN A 169 27.60 -9.23 26.41
CA GLN A 169 28.99 -9.43 26.84
C GLN A 169 29.73 -8.12 27.14
N LEU A 170 29.56 -7.11 26.28
CA LEU A 170 30.27 -5.83 26.39
C LEU A 170 29.70 -4.91 27.48
N PHE A 171 28.37 -4.79 27.56
CA PHE A 171 27.72 -3.75 28.37
C PHE A 171 27.01 -4.29 29.62
N ALA A 172 26.77 -5.60 29.69
CA ALA A 172 26.20 -6.24 30.86
C ALA A 172 27.15 -7.29 31.48
N ASN A 173 28.43 -7.34 31.08
CA ASN A 173 29.41 -8.34 31.51
C ASN A 173 28.94 -9.78 31.31
N GLY A 174 28.08 -9.99 30.32
CA GLY A 174 27.39 -11.26 30.10
C GLY A 174 26.57 -11.70 31.31
N SER A 175 26.04 -10.81 32.13
CA SER A 175 25.24 -11.19 33.31
C SER A 175 23.81 -11.58 32.97
N ASP A 176 23.29 -11.18 31.80
CA ASP A 176 21.94 -11.55 31.39
C ASP A 176 21.92 -13.02 30.91
N GLU A 177 21.44 -13.90 31.79
CA GLU A 177 21.29 -15.34 31.50
C GLU A 177 20.17 -15.63 30.51
N VAL A 178 19.14 -14.77 30.41
CA VAL A 178 18.05 -14.96 29.44
C VAL A 178 18.61 -14.84 28.02
N ILE A 179 19.42 -13.81 27.75
CA ILE A 179 20.08 -13.62 26.45
C ILE A 179 20.97 -14.83 26.12
N LYS A 180 21.78 -15.32 27.08
CA LYS A 180 22.67 -16.47 26.86
C LYS A 180 21.91 -17.76 26.56
N ILE A 181 20.82 -18.03 27.28
CA ILE A 181 19.98 -19.20 27.07
C ILE A 181 19.33 -19.12 25.70
N ARG A 182 18.66 -17.99 25.39
CA ARG A 182 17.99 -17.79 24.09
C ARG A 182 18.95 -17.84 22.92
N TYR A 183 20.13 -17.25 23.05
CA TYR A 183 21.19 -17.36 22.03
C TYR A 183 21.55 -18.82 21.74
N ARG A 184 21.82 -19.63 22.78
CA ARG A 184 22.14 -21.06 22.59
C ARG A 184 20.98 -21.83 21.98
N GLU A 185 19.76 -21.61 22.46
CA GLU A 185 18.54 -22.26 21.93
C GLU A 185 18.33 -21.96 20.45
N ILE A 186 18.38 -20.68 20.06
CA ILE A 186 18.17 -20.25 18.68
C ILE A 186 19.29 -20.76 17.77
N MET A 187 20.56 -20.64 18.18
CA MET A 187 21.68 -21.13 17.37
C MET A 187 21.64 -22.66 17.20
N ASN A 188 21.26 -23.41 18.24
CA ASN A 188 21.08 -24.85 18.14
C ASN A 188 19.91 -25.22 17.24
N TYR A 189 18.78 -24.52 17.35
CA TYR A 189 17.62 -24.73 16.49
C TYR A 189 17.98 -24.55 15.01
N ILE A 190 18.55 -23.39 14.67
CA ILE A 190 18.90 -23.07 13.27
C ILE A 190 19.97 -24.05 12.74
N LYS A 191 20.88 -24.55 13.59
CA LYS A 191 21.87 -25.56 13.19
C LYS A 191 21.24 -26.93 12.85
N GLN A 192 20.15 -27.29 13.52
CA GLN A 192 19.49 -28.59 13.35
C GLN A 192 18.40 -28.56 12.27
N LYS A 193 17.88 -27.37 11.96
CA LYS A 193 16.82 -27.15 10.97
C LYS A 193 17.24 -27.63 9.58
N GLN A 194 16.36 -28.37 8.94
CA GLN A 194 16.48 -28.85 7.56
C GLN A 194 15.74 -27.91 6.60
N GLU A 195 16.07 -28.01 5.31
CA GLU A 195 15.32 -27.29 4.27
C GLU A 195 13.84 -27.73 4.27
N GLY A 196 12.92 -26.77 4.30
CA GLY A 196 11.48 -27.00 4.36
C GLY A 196 10.88 -27.13 5.76
N ASP A 197 11.70 -27.20 6.82
CA ASP A 197 11.20 -27.19 8.20
C ASP A 197 10.52 -25.84 8.52
N LEU A 198 9.35 -25.91 9.15
CA LEU A 198 8.65 -24.73 9.65
C LEU A 198 9.39 -24.11 10.82
N ASP A 199 9.31 -22.79 10.95
CA ASP A 199 9.84 -22.09 12.12
C ASP A 199 8.95 -22.28 13.35
N ASN A 200 9.60 -22.47 14.51
CA ASN A 200 8.91 -22.41 15.79
C ASN A 200 8.57 -20.96 16.16
N GLN A 201 7.70 -20.79 17.17
CA GLN A 201 7.23 -19.48 17.60
C GLN A 201 8.36 -18.52 18.03
N ALA A 202 9.43 -19.03 18.64
CA ALA A 202 10.54 -18.19 19.08
C ALA A 202 11.29 -17.60 17.88
N ILE A 203 11.54 -18.39 16.83
CA ILE A 203 12.17 -17.91 15.60
C ILE A 203 11.26 -16.91 14.88
N LEU A 204 9.97 -17.23 14.72
CA LEU A 204 9.00 -16.32 14.12
C LEU A 204 8.92 -14.98 14.86
N THR A 205 9.00 -15.00 16.20
CA THR A 205 9.01 -13.79 17.03
C THR A 205 10.25 -12.93 16.75
N VAL A 206 11.44 -13.55 16.65
CA VAL A 206 12.68 -12.81 16.34
C VAL A 206 12.64 -12.26 14.92
N LYS A 207 12.20 -13.06 13.93
CA LYS A 207 12.03 -12.63 12.54
C LYS A 207 11.07 -11.44 12.42
N GLY A 208 9.92 -11.50 13.11
CA GLY A 208 9.00 -10.38 13.20
C GLY A 208 9.66 -9.14 13.81
N LEU A 209 10.42 -9.31 14.90
CA LEU A 209 11.12 -8.19 15.54
C LEU A 209 12.15 -7.51 14.62
N ILE A 210 12.88 -8.28 13.80
CA ILE A 210 13.79 -7.76 12.77
C ILE A 210 13.02 -6.85 11.82
N ARG A 211 11.94 -7.35 11.20
CA ARG A 211 11.12 -6.57 10.26
C ARG A 211 10.50 -5.33 10.90
N ARG A 212 10.09 -5.38 12.18
CA ARG A 212 9.62 -4.20 12.91
C ARG A 212 10.71 -3.15 13.11
N GLY A 213 11.95 -3.58 13.36
CA GLY A 213 13.11 -2.69 13.46
C GLY A 213 13.38 -1.97 12.14
N GLU A 214 13.32 -2.70 11.04
CA GLU A 214 13.48 -2.19 9.68
C GLU A 214 12.39 -1.19 9.30
N ALA A 215 11.13 -1.56 9.51
CA ALA A 215 9.97 -0.69 9.29
C ALA A 215 10.07 0.61 10.09
N ARG A 216 10.45 0.55 11.36
CA ARG A 216 10.69 1.76 12.18
C ARG A 216 11.80 2.64 11.62
N ASN A 217 12.87 2.04 11.09
CA ASN A 217 13.96 2.77 10.45
C ASN A 217 13.51 3.45 9.16
N ALA A 218 12.72 2.76 8.32
CA ALA A 218 12.13 3.32 7.11
C ALA A 218 11.14 4.46 7.40
N CYS A 219 10.22 4.26 8.33
CA CYS A 219 9.30 5.28 8.81
C CYS A 219 10.04 6.52 9.36
N GLY A 220 11.04 6.30 10.22
CA GLY A 220 11.84 7.38 10.79
C GLY A 220 12.62 8.17 9.74
N TYR A 221 13.11 7.53 8.68
CA TYR A 221 13.74 8.21 7.54
C TYR A 221 12.78 9.11 6.75
N ASN A 222 11.50 8.74 6.69
CA ASN A 222 10.45 9.55 6.09
C ASN A 222 9.86 10.60 7.05
N GLY A 223 10.33 10.65 8.30
CA GLY A 223 9.89 11.61 9.31
C GLY A 223 8.64 11.21 10.09
N ILE A 224 8.12 9.99 9.90
CA ILE A 224 6.95 9.50 10.62
C ILE A 224 7.31 9.30 12.10
N HIS A 225 6.47 9.84 13.00
CA HIS A 225 6.70 9.75 14.43
C HIS A 225 6.41 8.35 14.97
N LYS A 226 7.07 7.96 16.07
CA LYS A 226 7.08 6.56 16.54
C LYS A 226 5.72 6.03 17.01
N ASP A 227 4.87 6.91 17.53
CA ASP A 227 3.48 6.63 17.93
C ASP A 227 2.51 6.54 16.74
N HIS A 228 2.94 6.93 15.54
CA HIS A 228 2.17 6.79 14.30
C HIS A 228 2.55 5.53 13.51
N ILE A 229 3.37 4.66 14.11
CA ILE A 229 3.81 3.38 13.54
C ILE A 229 3.09 2.25 14.27
N HIS A 230 2.13 1.63 13.60
CA HIS A 230 1.25 0.61 14.16
C HIS A 230 1.64 -0.78 13.65
N PHE A 231 1.75 -1.75 14.56
CA PHE A 231 1.94 -3.16 14.21
C PHE A 231 0.72 -3.93 14.70
N LEU A 232 -0.15 -4.32 13.76
CA LEU A 232 -1.47 -4.87 14.07
C LEU A 232 -1.43 -6.37 14.37
N ASP A 233 -0.42 -7.08 13.85
CA ASP A 233 -0.24 -8.52 14.03
C ASP A 233 -1.54 -9.29 13.76
N LEU A 234 -2.15 -9.04 12.59
CA LEU A 234 -3.46 -9.58 12.26
C LEU A 234 -3.47 -11.12 12.41
N PRO A 235 -4.36 -11.67 13.27
CA PRO A 235 -4.40 -13.09 13.62
C PRO A 235 -4.38 -14.05 12.43
N PHE A 236 -4.99 -13.69 11.29
CA PHE A 236 -5.05 -14.57 10.14
C PHE A 236 -3.65 -14.95 9.59
N TYR A 237 -2.63 -14.10 9.83
CA TYR A 237 -1.27 -14.29 9.32
C TYR A 237 -0.37 -15.09 10.26
N GLU A 238 -0.65 -15.08 11.56
CA GLU A 238 0.24 -15.57 12.63
C GLU A 238 0.26 -17.11 12.79
N SER A 239 0.02 -17.84 11.70
CA SER A 239 0.09 -19.31 11.66
C SER A 239 1.51 -19.86 11.51
N GLY A 240 2.46 -19.02 11.06
CA GLY A 240 3.80 -19.43 10.67
C GLY A 240 3.87 -20.22 9.36
N LYS A 241 2.75 -20.38 8.64
CA LYS A 241 2.65 -21.14 7.39
C LYS A 241 2.51 -20.21 6.17
N ILE A 242 2.80 -20.76 5.00
CA ILE A 242 2.51 -20.11 3.70
C ILE A 242 1.01 -19.91 3.56
N GLU A 243 0.22 -20.98 3.79
CA GLU A 243 -1.24 -20.89 3.82
C GLU A 243 -1.69 -20.15 5.08
N LYS A 244 -2.41 -19.05 4.87
CA LYS A 244 -2.92 -18.17 5.94
C LYS A 244 -4.23 -18.69 6.48
N LEU A 245 -4.47 -18.46 7.77
CA LEU A 245 -5.76 -18.79 8.39
C LEU A 245 -6.89 -18.00 7.71
N PRO A 246 -8.15 -18.46 7.81
CA PRO A 246 -9.30 -17.65 7.46
C PRO A 246 -9.28 -16.31 8.23
N VAL A 247 -9.69 -15.25 7.56
CA VAL A 247 -9.96 -13.97 8.23
C VAL A 247 -11.07 -14.18 9.26
N SER A 248 -10.95 -13.51 10.41
CA SER A 248 -11.90 -13.57 11.51
C SER A 248 -12.38 -12.18 11.92
N GLU A 249 -13.44 -12.12 12.72
CA GLU A 249 -13.94 -10.86 13.30
C GLU A 249 -12.90 -10.16 14.19
N ARG A 250 -11.91 -10.90 14.69
CA ARG A 250 -10.83 -10.31 15.49
C ARG A 250 -9.92 -9.46 14.62
N ASP A 251 -9.64 -9.89 13.39
CA ASP A 251 -8.84 -9.12 12.44
C ASP A 251 -9.54 -7.78 12.13
N VAL A 252 -10.84 -7.84 11.85
CA VAL A 252 -11.68 -6.65 11.58
C VAL A 252 -11.69 -5.68 12.76
N ARG A 253 -11.88 -6.18 13.98
CA ARG A 253 -11.89 -5.34 15.19
C ARG A 253 -10.58 -4.60 15.43
N ILE A 254 -9.44 -5.24 15.20
CA ILE A 254 -8.12 -4.59 15.37
C ILE A 254 -7.99 -3.40 14.42
N VAL A 255 -8.39 -3.57 13.15
CA VAL A 255 -8.37 -2.47 12.18
C VAL A 255 -9.41 -1.40 12.52
N GLN A 256 -10.62 -1.81 12.93
CA GLN A 256 -11.69 -0.91 13.34
C GLN A 256 -11.26 0.01 14.50
N GLU A 257 -10.63 -0.56 15.53
CA GLU A 257 -10.11 0.20 16.67
C GLU A 257 -9.15 1.31 16.22
N LEU A 258 -8.21 1.00 15.31
CA LEU A 258 -7.27 1.98 14.77
C LEU A 258 -7.96 3.07 13.95
N ILE A 259 -8.84 2.71 13.00
CA ILE A 259 -9.49 3.72 12.14
C ILE A 259 -10.46 4.60 12.92
N ALA A 260 -11.11 4.05 13.96
CA ALA A 260 -11.99 4.80 14.85
C ALA A 260 -11.21 5.75 15.77
N GLU A 261 -10.01 5.37 16.21
CA GLU A 261 -9.10 6.23 16.98
C GLU A 261 -8.59 7.40 16.13
N VAL A 262 -8.11 7.12 14.91
CA VAL A 262 -7.48 8.12 14.04
C VAL A 262 -8.52 8.96 13.29
N GLN A 263 -9.67 8.40 12.93
CA GLN A 263 -10.69 9.02 12.07
C GLN A 263 -10.06 9.63 10.80
N PRO A 264 -9.40 8.83 9.95
CA PRO A 264 -8.60 9.33 8.84
C PRO A 264 -9.45 10.05 7.79
N HIS A 265 -8.85 11.04 7.11
CA HIS A 265 -9.44 11.64 5.91
C HIS A 265 -9.00 10.92 4.62
N GLN A 266 -7.90 10.16 4.70
CA GLN A 266 -7.38 9.31 3.64
C GLN A 266 -6.94 7.97 4.23
N ILE A 267 -7.35 6.90 3.57
CA ILE A 267 -6.86 5.54 3.83
C ILE A 267 -6.21 5.04 2.55
N TYR A 268 -5.00 4.49 2.64
CA TYR A 268 -4.34 3.82 1.53
C TYR A 268 -4.30 2.31 1.78
N VAL A 269 -4.70 1.51 0.79
CA VAL A 269 -4.73 0.03 0.86
C VAL A 269 -4.15 -0.62 -0.38
N ALA A 270 -3.65 -1.85 -0.25
CA ALA A 270 -3.12 -2.61 -1.37
C ALA A 270 -4.24 -3.27 -2.19
N ALA A 271 -4.34 -2.96 -3.48
CA ALA A 271 -5.26 -3.65 -4.40
C ALA A 271 -4.57 -4.73 -5.24
N ASP A 272 -3.47 -5.31 -4.73
CA ASP A 272 -2.75 -6.37 -5.45
C ASP A 272 -3.49 -7.72 -5.36
N LEU A 273 -4.57 -7.84 -6.13
CA LEU A 273 -5.37 -9.06 -6.26
C LEU A 273 -4.60 -10.21 -6.95
N ALA A 274 -3.40 -9.94 -7.48
CA ALA A 274 -2.51 -10.92 -8.08
C ALA A 274 -1.45 -11.47 -7.09
N ASP A 275 -1.54 -11.10 -5.81
CA ASP A 275 -0.66 -11.62 -4.75
C ASP A 275 -0.71 -13.17 -4.73
N PRO A 276 0.41 -13.86 -5.03
CA PRO A 276 0.46 -15.32 -5.10
C PRO A 276 0.11 -16.00 -3.77
N HIS A 277 0.17 -15.28 -2.64
CA HIS A 277 -0.09 -15.82 -1.31
C HIS A 277 -1.42 -15.33 -0.70
N GLY A 278 -2.11 -14.42 -1.38
CA GLY A 278 -3.43 -13.89 -0.98
C GLY A 278 -3.44 -13.06 0.30
N THR A 279 -2.27 -12.69 0.86
CA THR A 279 -2.16 -11.85 2.04
C THR A 279 -2.69 -10.44 1.76
N HIS A 280 -2.29 -9.82 0.65
CA HIS A 280 -2.71 -8.46 0.29
C HIS A 280 -4.23 -8.36 0.15
N ARG A 281 -4.85 -9.40 -0.43
CA ARG A 281 -6.31 -9.47 -0.55
C ARG A 281 -6.99 -9.55 0.82
N LYS A 282 -6.52 -10.45 1.70
CA LYS A 282 -7.07 -10.62 3.05
C LYS A 282 -6.95 -9.34 3.87
N CYS A 283 -5.79 -8.69 3.83
CA CYS A 283 -5.54 -7.37 4.42
C CYS A 283 -6.59 -6.33 3.97
N THR A 284 -6.74 -6.14 2.66
CA THR A 284 -7.71 -5.20 2.11
C THR A 284 -9.15 -5.58 2.45
N ASP A 285 -9.52 -6.86 2.40
CA ASP A 285 -10.84 -7.34 2.84
C ASP A 285 -11.12 -6.95 4.30
N VAL A 286 -10.13 -7.06 5.20
CA VAL A 286 -10.25 -6.67 6.61
C VAL A 286 -10.45 -5.16 6.76
N VAL A 287 -9.68 -4.33 6.04
CA VAL A 287 -9.83 -2.86 6.09
C VAL A 287 -11.20 -2.43 5.58
N LEU A 288 -11.66 -2.98 4.45
CA LEU A 288 -12.98 -2.65 3.90
C LEU A 288 -14.12 -3.12 4.81
N ALA A 289 -13.96 -4.27 5.48
CA ALA A 289 -14.92 -4.73 6.48
C ALA A 289 -15.00 -3.77 7.67
N ALA A 290 -13.85 -3.29 8.17
CA ALA A 290 -13.81 -2.33 9.27
C ALA A 290 -14.49 -1.00 8.89
N ILE A 291 -14.30 -0.52 7.66
CA ILE A 291 -14.98 0.68 7.14
C ILE A 291 -16.50 0.46 7.08
N GLU A 292 -16.96 -0.70 6.62
CA GLU A 292 -18.38 -1.03 6.55
C GLU A 292 -19.02 -1.10 7.96
N GLU A 293 -18.32 -1.65 8.95
CA GLU A 293 -18.77 -1.64 10.35
C GLU A 293 -18.92 -0.21 10.90
N GLU A 294 -17.94 0.68 10.65
CA GLU A 294 -18.04 2.09 11.03
C GLU A 294 -19.18 2.82 10.31
N LYS A 295 -19.43 2.48 9.05
CA LYS A 295 -20.54 3.02 8.27
C LYS A 295 -21.89 2.58 8.84
N GLN A 296 -22.03 1.32 9.20
CA GLN A 296 -23.23 0.78 9.85
C GLN A 296 -23.44 1.39 11.25
N ALA A 297 -22.36 1.70 11.96
CA ALA A 297 -22.39 2.42 13.23
C ALA A 297 -22.75 3.93 13.08
N GLY A 298 -22.85 4.45 11.85
CA GLY A 298 -23.20 5.84 11.58
C GLY A 298 -22.04 6.82 11.81
N ALA A 299 -20.80 6.38 11.59
CA ALA A 299 -19.62 7.21 11.77
C ALA A 299 -19.57 8.38 10.76
N GLU A 300 -19.86 9.59 11.24
CA GLU A 300 -19.95 10.79 10.41
C GLU A 300 -18.62 11.17 9.73
N TRP A 301 -17.48 10.84 10.35
CA TRP A 301 -16.14 11.16 9.81
C TRP A 301 -15.86 10.45 8.48
N LEU A 302 -16.54 9.34 8.18
CA LEU A 302 -16.41 8.61 6.91
C LEU A 302 -16.84 9.45 5.70
N LYS A 303 -17.75 10.42 5.88
CA LYS A 303 -18.17 11.35 4.80
C LYS A 303 -16.99 12.17 4.28
N ASP A 304 -16.01 12.40 5.14
CA ASP A 304 -14.76 13.09 4.85
C ASP A 304 -13.58 12.11 4.75
N CYS A 305 -13.80 10.82 4.46
CA CYS A 305 -12.73 9.84 4.23
C CYS A 305 -12.72 9.35 2.79
N ARG A 306 -11.55 9.32 2.15
CA ARG A 306 -11.33 8.67 0.84
C ARG A 306 -10.41 7.48 0.98
N VAL A 307 -10.68 6.42 0.23
CA VAL A 307 -9.85 5.22 0.18
C VAL A 307 -9.12 5.18 -1.15
N TRP A 308 -7.79 5.19 -1.11
CA TRP A 308 -6.91 5.14 -2.27
C TRP A 308 -6.22 3.78 -2.36
N MET A 309 -6.38 3.12 -3.49
CA MET A 309 -5.81 1.80 -3.76
C MET A 309 -4.49 1.92 -4.51
N TYR A 310 -3.43 1.36 -3.94
CA TYR A 310 -2.12 1.24 -4.59
C TYR A 310 -1.85 -0.19 -5.06
N ARG A 311 -0.88 -0.38 -5.97
CA ARG A 311 -0.38 -1.70 -6.38
C ARG A 311 0.99 -2.01 -5.77
N GLY A 312 1.26 -3.30 -5.57
CA GLY A 312 2.52 -3.83 -5.06
C GLY A 312 3.67 -3.73 -6.07
N ALA A 313 4.73 -4.51 -5.84
CA ALA A 313 5.90 -4.53 -6.74
C ALA A 313 5.67 -5.29 -8.06
N TRP A 314 4.59 -6.08 -8.18
CA TRP A 314 4.42 -7.06 -9.25
C TRP A 314 3.69 -6.52 -10.48
N ALA A 315 2.76 -5.59 -10.28
CA ALA A 315 1.93 -5.02 -11.33
C ALA A 315 1.65 -3.55 -11.03
N GLU A 316 1.18 -2.82 -12.04
CA GLU A 316 0.69 -1.45 -11.90
C GLU A 316 -0.70 -1.34 -12.51
N TRP A 317 -1.43 -0.29 -12.13
CA TRP A 317 -2.67 0.09 -12.79
C TRP A 317 -2.48 0.38 -14.29
N ASP A 318 -3.49 0.03 -15.09
CA ASP A 318 -3.60 0.56 -16.45
C ASP A 318 -3.76 2.07 -16.36
N VAL A 319 -3.08 2.83 -17.23
CA VAL A 319 -3.17 4.30 -17.27
C VAL A 319 -4.60 4.79 -17.42
N ALA A 320 -5.45 4.01 -18.10
CA ALA A 320 -6.87 4.34 -18.23
C ALA A 320 -7.62 4.33 -16.88
N ASP A 321 -7.18 3.52 -15.91
CA ASP A 321 -7.86 3.34 -14.62
C ASP A 321 -7.37 4.32 -13.55
N ILE A 322 -6.22 4.96 -13.74
CA ILE A 322 -5.60 5.81 -12.73
C ILE A 322 -6.46 7.05 -12.47
N GLU A 323 -6.74 7.31 -11.18
CA GLU A 323 -7.48 8.50 -10.72
C GLU A 323 -6.57 9.50 -9.99
N MET A 324 -5.41 9.08 -9.49
CA MET A 324 -4.37 9.96 -8.97
C MET A 324 -2.97 9.46 -9.38
N CYS A 325 -2.16 10.36 -9.91
CA CYS A 325 -0.74 10.15 -10.20
C CYS A 325 0.10 11.17 -9.43
N VAL A 326 1.08 10.67 -8.69
CA VAL A 326 1.97 11.45 -7.84
C VAL A 326 3.38 11.41 -8.44
N PRO A 327 3.82 12.47 -9.15
CA PRO A 327 5.10 12.46 -9.85
C PRO A 327 6.27 12.62 -8.87
N MET A 328 7.45 12.16 -9.27
CA MET A 328 8.68 12.28 -8.50
C MET A 328 9.80 12.88 -9.34
N SER A 329 10.68 13.66 -8.70
CA SER A 329 11.98 14.04 -9.24
C SER A 329 13.00 12.88 -9.11
N PRO A 330 14.16 12.98 -9.78
CA PRO A 330 15.28 12.04 -9.57
C PRO A 330 15.73 11.91 -8.12
N GLU A 331 15.73 13.02 -7.37
CA GLU A 331 16.07 13.04 -5.95
C GLU A 331 15.01 12.30 -5.13
N GLU A 332 13.72 12.58 -5.36
CA GLU A 332 12.63 11.93 -4.62
C GLU A 332 12.56 10.43 -4.91
N LEU A 333 12.82 10.00 -6.16
CA LEU A 333 12.94 8.59 -6.51
C LEU A 333 14.14 7.92 -5.79
N THR A 334 15.25 8.64 -5.66
CA THR A 334 16.42 8.18 -4.91
C THR A 334 16.11 8.05 -3.42
N GLU A 335 15.38 8.99 -2.84
CA GLU A 335 14.92 8.95 -1.45
C GLU A 335 13.97 7.77 -1.23
N LYS A 336 13.01 7.53 -2.13
CA LYS A 336 12.14 6.35 -2.10
C LYS A 336 12.97 5.06 -2.08
N ARG A 337 13.95 4.94 -2.99
CA ARG A 337 14.87 3.78 -3.02
C ARG A 337 15.59 3.60 -1.68
N ASN A 338 16.08 4.68 -1.08
CA ASN A 338 16.77 4.61 0.21
C ASN A 338 15.85 4.18 1.36
N ALA A 339 14.54 4.49 1.30
CA ALA A 339 13.55 3.99 2.23
C ALA A 339 13.36 2.47 2.07
N ILE A 340 13.23 1.97 0.84
CA ILE A 340 13.12 0.54 0.54
C ILE A 340 14.35 -0.23 1.04
N LEU A 341 15.55 0.29 0.81
CA LEU A 341 16.82 -0.34 1.23
C LEU A 341 17.04 -0.42 2.75
N ARG A 342 16.12 0.13 3.57
CA ARG A 342 16.14 -0.03 5.04
C ARG A 342 15.55 -1.36 5.50
N HIS A 343 14.86 -2.06 4.62
CA HIS A 343 14.39 -3.43 4.83
C HIS A 343 15.49 -4.41 4.42
N GLN A 344 16.57 -4.42 5.21
CA GLN A 344 17.82 -5.11 4.88
C GLN A 344 17.63 -6.62 4.71
N SER A 345 16.82 -7.22 5.57
CA SER A 345 16.46 -8.64 5.53
C SER A 345 15.75 -9.06 4.24
N GLN A 346 15.28 -8.09 3.43
CA GLN A 346 14.56 -8.32 2.18
C GLN A 346 15.41 -8.02 0.92
N MET A 347 16.70 -7.70 1.07
CA MET A 347 17.54 -7.22 -0.04
C MET A 347 18.16 -8.30 -0.93
N GLU A 348 18.50 -9.48 -0.40
CA GLU A 348 19.28 -10.49 -1.14
C GLU A 348 18.42 -11.44 -2.01
N GLY A 349 17.12 -11.18 -2.05
CA GLY A 349 16.12 -11.98 -2.77
C GLY A 349 15.04 -12.41 -1.81
N ALA A 350 13.79 -12.04 -2.09
CA ALA A 350 12.67 -12.56 -1.33
C ALA A 350 12.68 -14.09 -1.43
N PRO A 351 12.30 -14.84 -0.38
CA PRO A 351 12.11 -16.29 -0.49
C PRO A 351 11.13 -16.70 -1.59
N PHE A 352 10.31 -15.75 -2.05
CA PHE A 352 9.26 -15.91 -3.06
C PHE A 352 9.46 -14.99 -4.27
N MET A 353 10.68 -14.97 -4.82
CA MET A 353 10.90 -14.37 -6.14
C MET A 353 10.27 -15.31 -7.17
N GLY A 354 9.21 -14.88 -7.88
CA GLY A 354 8.69 -15.62 -9.04
C GLY A 354 9.72 -15.65 -10.17
N ASN A 355 9.28 -15.50 -11.42
CA ASN A 355 10.20 -15.52 -12.58
C ASN A 355 10.98 -14.21 -12.81
N ASP A 356 10.95 -13.26 -11.87
CA ASP A 356 11.64 -11.97 -11.97
C ASP A 356 12.87 -11.96 -11.05
N GLU A 357 14.07 -11.87 -11.61
CA GLU A 357 15.34 -11.91 -10.86
C GLU A 357 15.72 -10.55 -10.24
N ARG A 358 15.01 -9.47 -10.57
CA ARG A 358 15.34 -8.13 -10.05
C ARG A 358 15.02 -8.02 -8.56
N LEU A 359 15.79 -7.20 -7.86
CA LEU A 359 15.53 -6.85 -6.46
C LEU A 359 14.28 -5.96 -6.34
N PHE A 360 13.58 -6.00 -5.21
CA PHE A 360 12.35 -5.22 -5.01
C PHE A 360 12.51 -3.73 -5.30
N TRP A 361 13.62 -3.12 -4.88
CA TRP A 361 13.86 -1.70 -5.14
C TRP A 361 14.02 -1.39 -6.64
N GLN A 362 14.58 -2.32 -7.43
CA GLN A 362 14.70 -2.19 -8.88
C GLN A 362 13.32 -2.30 -9.53
N ARG A 363 12.52 -3.29 -9.11
CA ARG A 363 11.14 -3.46 -9.60
C ARG A 363 10.29 -2.24 -9.30
N ALA A 364 10.35 -1.72 -8.08
CA ALA A 364 9.64 -0.50 -7.69
C ALA A 364 10.05 0.69 -8.56
N GLN A 365 11.36 0.88 -8.76
CA GLN A 365 11.89 1.97 -9.59
C GLN A 365 11.46 1.86 -11.05
N ASP A 366 11.61 0.67 -11.65
CA ASP A 366 11.24 0.41 -13.04
C ASP A 366 9.74 0.56 -13.25
N ARG A 367 8.91 0.10 -12.29
CA ARG A 367 7.45 0.29 -12.30
C ARG A 367 7.12 1.78 -12.36
N ASN A 368 7.65 2.57 -11.44
CA ASN A 368 7.31 4.00 -11.38
C ASN A 368 7.82 4.78 -12.61
N ARG A 369 8.98 4.41 -13.17
CA ARG A 369 9.48 4.94 -14.43
C ARG A 369 8.60 4.55 -15.61
N SER A 370 8.12 3.30 -15.65
CA SER A 370 7.21 2.83 -16.69
C SER A 370 5.89 3.61 -16.68
N THR A 371 5.33 3.89 -15.51
CA THR A 371 4.13 4.73 -15.37
C THR A 371 4.37 6.13 -15.96
N ALA A 372 5.47 6.78 -15.58
CA ALA A 372 5.82 8.09 -16.13
C ALA A 372 6.04 8.05 -17.65
N LYS A 373 6.68 7.00 -18.16
CA LYS A 373 6.91 6.78 -19.60
C LYS A 373 5.60 6.61 -20.37
N HIS A 374 4.62 5.88 -19.83
CA HIS A 374 3.32 5.74 -20.48
C HIS A 374 2.58 7.09 -20.58
N TYR A 375 2.67 7.94 -19.55
CA TYR A 375 2.13 9.30 -19.59
C TYR A 375 2.85 10.16 -20.65
N ASP A 376 4.18 10.10 -20.71
CA ASP A 376 4.99 10.79 -21.72
C ASP A 376 4.65 10.36 -23.15
N ASP A 377 4.48 9.05 -23.39
CA ASP A 377 4.09 8.50 -24.70
C ASP A 377 2.71 8.98 -25.17
N LEU A 378 1.81 9.28 -24.24
CA LEU A 378 0.50 9.88 -24.52
C LEU A 378 0.58 11.39 -24.78
N GLY A 379 1.75 12.01 -24.57
CA GLY A 379 2.02 13.43 -24.80
C GLY A 379 1.85 14.33 -23.58
N LEU A 380 1.83 13.75 -22.37
CA LEU A 380 1.82 14.51 -21.12
C LEU A 380 3.25 14.92 -20.72
N ALA A 381 3.39 15.66 -19.63
CA ALA A 381 4.70 16.11 -19.17
C ALA A 381 5.61 14.92 -18.80
N CYS A 382 6.89 15.04 -19.14
CA CYS A 382 7.91 14.04 -18.88
C CYS A 382 8.41 14.17 -17.43
N TYR A 383 8.17 13.14 -16.61
CA TYR A 383 8.63 13.04 -15.22
C TYR A 383 9.60 11.87 -15.07
N GLU A 384 10.44 11.90 -14.04
CA GLU A 384 11.36 10.79 -13.75
C GLU A 384 10.60 9.51 -13.39
N ALA A 385 9.57 9.63 -12.54
CA ALA A 385 8.79 8.50 -12.07
C ALA A 385 7.42 8.96 -11.53
N MET A 386 6.46 8.05 -11.47
CA MET A 386 5.12 8.29 -10.90
C MET A 386 4.64 7.12 -10.04
N GLU A 387 3.94 7.44 -8.95
CA GLU A 387 3.10 6.50 -8.21
C GLU A 387 1.64 6.72 -8.57
N ALA A 388 0.89 5.63 -8.72
CA ALA A 388 -0.48 5.66 -9.21
C ALA A 388 -1.47 5.08 -8.19
N PHE A 389 -2.66 5.67 -8.13
CA PHE A 389 -3.73 5.28 -7.23
C PHE A 389 -5.08 5.31 -7.94
N VAL A 390 -5.98 4.44 -7.47
CA VAL A 390 -7.39 4.36 -7.88
C VAL A 390 -8.25 4.55 -6.63
N GLU A 391 -9.32 5.34 -6.72
CA GLU A 391 -10.22 5.57 -5.60
C GLU A 391 -11.17 4.37 -5.42
N TYR A 392 -11.26 3.86 -4.20
CA TYR A 392 -12.34 2.95 -3.82
C TYR A 392 -13.52 3.75 -3.28
N LYS A 393 -14.68 3.62 -3.94
CA LYS A 393 -15.93 4.31 -3.58
C LYS A 393 -16.81 3.34 -2.80
N PHE A 394 -17.20 3.73 -1.58
CA PHE A 394 -17.93 2.89 -0.62
C PHE A 394 -19.19 3.55 -0.07
#